data_AF-A0A7S0JK59-F1
#
_entry.id   AF-A0A7S0JK59-F1
#
_cell.length_a   1.000
_cell.length_b   1.000
_cell.length_c   1.000
_cell.angle_alpha   90.00
_cell.angle_beta   90.00
_cell.angle_gamma   90.00
#
_symmetry.space_group_name_H-M   'P 1'
#
loop_
_entity.id
_entity.type
_entity.pdbx_description
1 polymer ?
#
loop_
_entity_poly.entity_id
_entity_poly.type
_entity_poly.pdbx_seq_one_letter_code
_entity_poly.pdbx_strand_id
1 'polypeptide(L)'
;KLATHFEQVGLPLSIVTTNWFMCLYTNTLPSETVLRVWDVLMLPPVGSVVLARVGIALLKSDEPRLLSTSDFCQLADRLQQIGHAAYDARELLAVGYRSLNAMPAARKVLSTLQQIHKTNCAVRQSPEATIHEVRQRIQAHRVSSSGEAGSAMR
;
A
#
# COMPACT_ATOMS: atom_id res chain seq x y z
N LYS A 1 24.87 0.69 15.40
CA LYS A 1 25.35 2.09 15.28
C LYS A 1 24.30 3.04 15.84
N LEU A 2 23.16 3.25 15.18
CA LEU A 2 22.09 4.13 15.71
C LEU A 2 21.61 3.70 17.11
N ALA A 3 21.30 2.43 17.32
CA ALA A 3 20.84 1.93 18.62
C ALA A 3 21.85 2.22 19.76
N THR A 4 23.14 1.98 19.50
CA THR A 4 24.24 2.25 20.44
C THR A 4 24.35 3.75 20.76
N HIS A 5 24.14 4.62 19.77
CA HIS A 5 24.15 6.08 19.96
C HIS A 5 23.00 6.53 20.87
N PHE A 6 21.81 5.97 20.69
CA PHE A 6 20.65 6.27 21.52
C PHE A 6 20.84 5.85 22.98
N GLU A 7 21.50 4.71 23.22
CA GLU A 7 21.89 4.27 24.56
C GLU A 7 22.91 5.23 25.21
N GLN A 8 23.87 5.75 24.43
CA GLN A 8 24.86 6.73 24.92
C GLN A 8 24.23 8.08 25.28
N VAL A 9 23.26 8.55 24.50
CA VAL A 9 22.53 9.80 24.77
C VAL A 9 21.48 9.63 25.89
N GLY A 10 21.17 8.39 26.28
CA GLY A 10 20.20 8.09 27.35
C GLY A 10 18.74 8.15 26.89
N LEU A 11 18.47 8.00 25.59
CA LEU A 11 17.11 7.94 25.04
C LEU A 11 16.77 6.49 24.63
N PRO A 12 16.00 5.74 25.44
CA PRO A 12 15.60 4.39 25.07
C PRO A 12 14.67 4.45 23.84
N LEU A 13 15.13 3.88 22.73
CA LEU A 13 14.33 3.76 21.50
C LEU A 13 12.97 3.10 21.73
N SER A 14 12.89 2.20 22.70
CA SER A 14 11.66 1.51 23.11
C SER A 14 10.53 2.47 23.45
N ILE A 15 10.79 3.60 24.11
CA ILE A 15 9.77 4.58 24.49
C ILE A 15 9.16 5.23 23.24
N VAL A 16 10.03 5.64 22.31
CA VAL A 16 9.63 6.29 21.05
C VAL A 16 8.87 5.31 20.16
N THR A 17 9.39 4.09 19.98
CA THR A 17 8.74 3.07 19.14
C THR A 17 7.43 2.57 19.76
N THR A 18 7.32 2.52 21.09
CA THR A 18 6.07 2.10 21.76
C THR A 18 4.96 3.11 21.48
N ASN A 19 5.25 4.41 21.57
CA ASN A 19 4.29 5.45 21.20
C ASN A 19 3.86 5.29 19.73
N TRP A 20 4.81 5.13 18.81
CA TRP A 20 4.52 4.91 17.39
C TRP A 20 3.60 3.72 17.13
N PHE A 21 3.88 2.58 17.76
CA PHE A 21 3.12 1.35 17.51
C PHE A 21 1.75 1.36 18.20
N MET A 22 1.65 1.85 19.43
CA MET A 22 0.37 1.93 20.16
C MET A 22 -0.58 2.93 19.52
N CYS A 23 -0.05 4.05 19.01
CA CYS A 23 -0.86 5.05 18.32
C CYS A 23 -0.97 4.80 16.81
N LEU A 24 -0.44 3.70 16.27
CA LEU A 24 -0.43 3.40 14.83
C LEU A 24 0.02 4.60 13.97
N TYR A 25 1.02 5.34 14.45
CA TYR A 25 1.56 6.58 13.87
C TYR A 25 0.62 7.80 13.79
N THR A 26 -0.60 7.74 14.32
CA THR A 26 -1.58 8.85 14.26
C THR A 26 -1.09 10.16 14.87
N ASN A 27 -0.27 10.08 15.92
CA ASN A 27 0.28 11.25 16.62
C ASN A 27 1.64 11.70 16.07
N THR A 28 2.18 11.01 15.08
CA THR A 28 3.56 11.20 14.60
C THR A 28 3.61 11.58 13.13
N LEU A 29 2.75 10.98 12.30
CA LEU A 29 2.69 11.23 10.87
C LEU A 29 1.48 12.10 10.51
N PRO A 30 1.53 12.87 9.42
CA PRO A 30 0.35 13.55 8.86
C PRO A 30 -0.77 12.56 8.54
N SER A 31 -2.03 13.00 8.68
CA SER A 31 -3.21 12.14 8.49
C SER A 31 -3.25 11.43 7.12
N GLU A 32 -2.86 12.13 6.05
CA GLU A 32 -2.76 11.53 4.71
C GLU A 32 -1.77 10.36 4.68
N THR A 33 -0.60 10.54 5.28
CA THR A 33 0.44 9.51 5.36
C THR A 33 -0.02 8.33 6.22
N VAL A 34 -0.66 8.60 7.35
CA VAL A 34 -1.19 7.57 8.27
C VAL A 34 -2.20 6.68 7.55
N LEU A 35 -3.15 7.27 6.82
CA LEU A 35 -4.17 6.52 6.09
C LEU A 35 -3.55 5.56 5.06
N ARG A 36 -2.52 5.98 4.33
CA ARG A 36 -1.82 5.11 3.38
C ARG A 36 -1.02 3.99 4.07
N VAL A 37 -0.44 4.25 5.25
CA VAL A 37 0.19 3.20 6.06
C VAL A 37 -0.87 2.21 6.54
N TRP A 38 -2.06 2.69 6.91
CA TRP A 38 -3.18 1.86 7.35
C TRP A 38 -3.75 1.01 6.22
N ASP A 39 -3.84 1.52 5.00
CA ASP A 39 -4.24 0.73 3.82
C ASP A 39 -3.37 -0.51 3.66
N VAL A 40 -2.07 -0.38 3.92
CA VAL A 40 -1.11 -1.48 3.81
C VAL A 40 -1.12 -2.37 5.07
N LEU A 41 -1.37 -1.80 6.25
CA LEU A 41 -1.54 -2.53 7.51
C LEU A 41 -2.70 -3.52 7.44
N MET A 42 -3.80 -3.11 6.82
CA MET A 42 -5.02 -3.90 6.69
C MET A 42 -4.91 -4.98 5.59
N LEU A 43 -3.80 -5.04 4.84
CA LEU A 43 -3.58 -6.13 3.89
C LEU A 43 -3.24 -7.42 4.67
N PRO A 44 -4.05 -8.50 4.50
CA PRO A 44 -3.84 -9.78 5.18
C PRO A 44 -2.41 -10.36 5.09
N PRO A 45 -1.68 -10.24 3.95
CA PRO A 45 -0.34 -10.80 3.82
C PRO A 45 0.79 -9.96 4.45
N VAL A 46 0.55 -8.72 4.87
CA VAL A 46 1.59 -7.84 5.45
C VAL A 46 1.38 -7.64 6.95
N GLY A 47 0.15 -7.29 7.36
CA GLY A 47 -0.22 -7.10 8.76
C GLY A 47 0.66 -6.08 9.50
N SER A 48 0.85 -6.30 10.81
CA SER A 48 1.56 -5.40 11.73
C SER A 48 3.05 -5.20 11.41
N VAL A 49 3.63 -6.02 10.52
CA VAL A 49 5.02 -5.88 10.07
C VAL A 49 5.26 -4.52 9.40
N VAL A 50 4.23 -3.90 8.81
CA VAL A 50 4.36 -2.56 8.22
C VAL A 50 4.73 -1.51 9.26
N LEU A 51 4.23 -1.60 10.49
CA LEU A 51 4.49 -0.62 11.54
C LEU A 51 5.98 -0.58 11.89
N ALA A 52 6.57 -1.74 12.17
CA ALA A 52 8.00 -1.84 12.45
C ALA A 52 8.85 -1.34 11.27
N ARG A 53 8.42 -1.60 10.02
CA ARG A 53 9.13 -1.13 8.82
C ARG A 53 9.06 0.37 8.65
N VAL A 54 7.91 0.98 8.87
CA VAL A 54 7.76 2.43 8.83
C VAL A 54 8.66 3.07 9.89
N GLY A 55 8.70 2.53 11.10
CA GLY A 55 9.61 3.00 12.15
C GLY A 55 11.09 2.92 11.76
N ILE A 56 11.51 1.80 11.17
CA ILE A 56 12.89 1.65 10.67
C ILE A 56 13.17 2.62 9.51
N ALA A 57 12.20 2.82 8.61
CA ALA A 57 12.35 3.74 7.48
C ALA A 57 12.51 5.19 7.95
N LEU A 58 11.74 5.63 8.95
CA LEU A 58 11.88 6.94 9.58
C LEU A 58 13.29 7.11 10.17
N LEU A 59 13.75 6.14 10.97
CA LEU A 59 15.08 6.19 11.57
C LEU A 59 16.21 6.20 10.53
N LYS A 60 16.06 5.44 9.43
CA LYS A 60 17.05 5.40 8.35
C LYS A 60 17.06 6.66 7.50
N SER A 61 15.92 7.30 7.30
CA SER A 61 15.82 8.52 6.49
C SER A 61 16.65 9.68 7.07
N ASP A 62 16.80 9.70 8.40
CA ASP A 62 17.49 10.76 9.12
C ASP A 62 18.68 10.27 9.95
N GLU A 63 19.14 9.03 9.71
CA GLU A 63 20.30 8.42 10.37
C GLU A 63 21.50 9.38 10.52
N PRO A 64 21.97 10.09 9.47
CA PRO A 64 23.13 10.97 9.62
C PRO A 64 22.89 12.14 10.60
N ARG A 65 21.66 12.67 10.66
CA ARG A 65 21.30 13.79 11.55
C ARG A 65 21.04 13.34 12.99
N LEU A 66 20.49 12.13 13.17
CA LEU A 66 20.35 11.52 14.49
C LEU A 66 21.72 11.22 15.12
N LEU A 67 22.68 10.74 14.32
CA LEU A 67 24.05 10.47 14.78
C LEU A 67 24.85 11.73 15.12
N SER A 68 24.52 12.88 14.53
CA SER A 68 25.19 14.15 14.85
C SER A 68 24.71 14.81 16.14
N THR A 69 23.64 14.29 16.75
CA THR A 69 23.00 14.90 17.92
C THR A 69 23.49 14.24 19.20
N SER A 70 24.07 15.02 20.12
CA SER A 70 24.60 14.49 21.39
C SER A 70 23.69 14.73 22.60
N ASP A 71 22.70 15.60 22.48
CA ASP A 71 21.78 15.96 23.57
C ASP A 71 20.45 15.22 23.49
N PHE A 72 19.95 14.77 24.64
CA PHE A 72 18.67 14.07 24.75
C PHE A 72 17.50 14.87 24.19
N CYS A 73 17.35 16.14 24.60
CA CYS A 73 16.23 16.97 24.17
C CYS A 73 16.25 17.18 22.64
N GLN A 74 17.43 17.49 22.09
CA GLN A 74 17.59 17.66 20.64
C GLN A 74 17.27 16.37 19.88
N LEU A 75 17.68 15.20 20.41
CA LEU A 75 17.41 13.90 19.77
C LEU A 75 15.91 13.58 19.77
N ALA A 76 15.22 13.84 20.90
CA ALA A 76 13.78 13.66 21.03
C ALA A 76 13.00 14.60 20.08
N ASP A 77 13.39 15.87 20.03
CA ASP A 77 12.77 16.86 19.13
C ASP A 77 12.97 16.47 17.66
N ARG A 78 14.17 16.00 17.30
CA ARG A 78 14.44 15.49 15.94
C ARG A 78 13.58 14.30 15.58
N LEU A 79 13.39 13.34 16.50
CA LEU A 79 12.51 12.19 16.25
C LEU A 79 11.05 12.59 16.01
N GLN A 80 10.56 13.60 16.74
CA GLN A 80 9.23 14.14 16.48
C GLN A 80 9.17 14.81 15.10
N GLN A 81 10.18 15.62 14.75
CA GLN A 81 10.24 16.32 13.47
C GLN A 81 10.30 15.38 12.26
N ILE A 82 11.03 14.26 12.35
CA ILE A 82 11.12 13.27 11.27
C ILE A 82 9.74 12.69 10.95
N GLY A 83 8.92 12.45 11.97
CA GLY A 83 7.53 12.02 11.79
C GLY A 83 6.71 13.06 11.01
N HIS A 84 6.75 14.31 11.45
CA HIS A 84 5.99 15.39 10.82
C HIS A 84 6.45 15.70 9.39
N ALA A 85 7.75 15.57 9.10
CA ALA A 85 8.32 15.82 7.78
C ALA A 85 8.04 14.70 6.76
N ALA A 86 7.57 13.52 7.20
CA ALA A 86 7.28 12.38 6.34
C ALA A 86 5.91 12.49 5.63
N TYR A 87 5.73 13.56 4.85
CA TYR A 87 4.50 13.80 4.06
C TYR A 87 4.33 12.81 2.92
N ASP A 88 5.43 12.38 2.27
CA ASP A 88 5.32 11.39 1.19
C ASP A 88 5.38 9.95 1.73
N ALA A 89 4.20 9.40 2.01
CA ALA A 89 4.03 7.98 2.34
C ALA A 89 4.62 7.06 1.26
N ARG A 90 4.64 7.47 -0.01
CA ARG A 90 5.19 6.63 -1.09
C ARG A 90 6.70 6.51 -0.96
N GLU A 91 7.39 7.60 -0.64
CA GLU A 91 8.84 7.57 -0.39
C GLU A 91 9.16 6.78 0.88
N LEU A 92 8.40 7.02 1.96
CA LEU A 92 8.56 6.32 3.22
C LEU A 92 8.35 4.80 3.08
N LEU A 93 7.28 4.40 2.39
CA LEU A 93 7.02 3.01 2.05
C LEU A 93 8.06 2.51 1.04
N ALA A 94 8.51 3.28 0.05
CA ALA A 94 9.57 2.83 -0.86
C ALA A 94 10.89 2.54 -0.12
N VAL A 95 11.25 3.32 0.88
CA VAL A 95 12.43 3.08 1.73
C VAL A 95 12.22 1.84 2.62
N GLY A 96 11.06 1.73 3.27
CA GLY A 96 10.71 0.56 4.10
C GLY A 96 10.56 -0.74 3.30
N TYR A 97 10.13 -0.63 2.03
CA TYR A 97 9.83 -1.72 1.12
C TYR A 97 10.94 -2.00 0.10
N ARG A 98 11.94 -1.13 -0.10
CA ARG A 98 13.20 -1.53 -0.78
C ARG A 98 13.88 -2.66 -0.02
N SER A 99 13.79 -2.62 1.31
CA SER A 99 14.18 -3.75 2.17
C SER A 99 13.24 -4.97 2.08
N LEU A 100 12.07 -4.87 1.40
CA LEU A 100 11.10 -5.95 1.15
C LEU A 100 11.30 -6.72 -0.15
N ASN A 101 12.06 -6.23 -1.13
CA ASN A 101 12.41 -7.06 -2.29
C ASN A 101 13.23 -8.31 -1.90
N ALA A 102 13.70 -8.37 -0.65
CA ALA A 102 14.29 -9.55 -0.04
C ALA A 102 13.27 -10.58 0.50
N MET A 103 11.94 -10.31 0.50
CA MET A 103 10.93 -11.20 1.10
C MET A 103 9.89 -11.75 0.11
N PRO A 104 9.54 -13.05 0.19
CA PRO A 104 8.59 -13.71 -0.71
C PRO A 104 7.13 -13.26 -0.53
N ALA A 105 6.73 -12.72 0.62
CA ALA A 105 5.34 -12.28 0.88
C ALA A 105 4.95 -11.01 0.09
N ALA A 106 5.81 -9.99 0.05
CA ALA A 106 5.57 -8.80 -0.77
C ALA A 106 5.59 -9.13 -2.28
N ARG A 107 6.40 -10.12 -2.69
CA ARG A 107 6.38 -10.66 -4.06
C ARG A 107 5.04 -11.32 -4.38
N LYS A 108 4.46 -12.07 -3.44
CA LYS A 108 3.10 -12.64 -3.56
C LYS A 108 2.06 -11.54 -3.68
N VAL A 109 2.11 -10.51 -2.84
CA VAL A 109 1.19 -9.35 -2.92
C VAL A 109 1.29 -8.65 -4.25
N LEU A 110 2.51 -8.33 -4.71
CA LEU A 110 2.73 -7.70 -6.01
C LEU A 110 2.22 -8.59 -7.15
N SER A 111 2.47 -9.90 -7.10
CA SER A 111 1.94 -10.83 -8.11
C SER A 111 0.41 -10.89 -8.08
N THR A 112 -0.21 -10.90 -6.89
CA THR A 112 -1.68 -10.92 -6.73
C THR A 112 -2.29 -9.63 -7.23
N LEU A 113 -1.73 -8.46 -6.89
CA LEU A 113 -2.22 -7.16 -7.38
C LEU A 113 -2.04 -7.01 -8.89
N GLN A 114 -0.92 -7.47 -9.45
CA GLN A 114 -0.72 -7.53 -10.90
C GLN A 114 -1.73 -8.44 -11.58
N GLN A 115 -2.02 -9.60 -10.98
CA GLN A 115 -3.01 -10.55 -11.48
C GLN A 115 -4.41 -9.93 -11.48
N ILE A 116 -4.81 -9.31 -10.36
CA ILE A 116 -6.10 -8.62 -10.19
C ILE A 116 -6.24 -7.47 -11.19
N HIS A 117 -5.18 -6.69 -11.41
CA HIS A 117 -5.22 -5.60 -12.38
C HIS A 117 -5.40 -6.13 -13.80
N LYS A 118 -4.70 -7.21 -14.17
CA LYS A 118 -4.87 -7.88 -15.47
C LYS A 118 -6.27 -8.45 -15.65
N THR A 119 -6.82 -9.14 -14.65
CA THR A 119 -8.19 -9.66 -14.71
C THR A 119 -9.20 -8.53 -14.77
N ASN A 120 -9.03 -7.45 -14.00
CA ASN A 120 -9.92 -6.29 -14.05
C ASN A 120 -9.86 -5.54 -15.39
N CYS A 121 -8.70 -5.43 -16.04
CA CYS A 121 -8.57 -4.90 -17.39
C CYS A 121 -9.26 -5.79 -18.43
N ALA A 122 -9.08 -7.11 -18.34
CA ALA A 122 -9.74 -8.07 -19.24
C ALA A 122 -11.27 -8.06 -19.06
N VAL A 123 -11.75 -8.00 -17.81
CA VAL A 123 -13.17 -7.92 -17.47
C VAL A 123 -13.77 -6.57 -17.90
N ARG A 124 -13.01 -5.47 -17.87
CA ARG A 124 -13.46 -4.15 -18.39
C ARG A 124 -13.55 -4.09 -19.92
N GLN A 125 -12.84 -4.93 -20.66
CA GLN A 125 -12.92 -5.01 -22.13
C GLN A 125 -14.06 -5.93 -22.61
N SER A 126 -14.47 -6.91 -21.80
CA SER A 126 -15.56 -7.85 -22.08
C SER A 126 -17.02 -7.33 -22.07
N PRO A 127 -17.41 -6.19 -21.42
CA PRO A 127 -18.82 -5.81 -21.35
C PRO A 127 -19.37 -5.42 -22.73
N GLU A 128 -18.56 -4.77 -23.57
CA GLU A 128 -19.00 -4.38 -24.91
C GLU A 128 -19.09 -5.58 -25.87
N ALA A 129 -18.12 -6.52 -25.78
CA ALA A 129 -18.15 -7.73 -26.60
C ALA A 129 -19.36 -8.63 -26.28
N THR A 130 -19.66 -8.80 -24.99
CA THR A 130 -20.79 -9.63 -24.54
C THR A 130 -22.14 -8.99 -24.90
N ILE A 131 -22.29 -7.66 -24.75
CA ILE A 131 -23.51 -6.94 -25.16
C ILE A 131 -23.70 -7.02 -26.69
N HIS A 132 -22.62 -6.92 -27.47
CA HIS A 132 -22.70 -6.99 -28.93
C HIS A 132 -23.06 -8.39 -29.45
N GLU A 133 -22.52 -9.45 -28.83
CA GLU A 133 -22.88 -10.84 -29.16
C GLU A 133 -24.34 -11.17 -28.80
N VAL A 134 -24.81 -10.70 -27.65
CA VAL A 134 -26.22 -10.89 -27.25
C VAL A 134 -27.16 -10.13 -28.19
N ARG A 135 -26.82 -8.90 -28.60
CA ARG A 135 -27.61 -8.14 -29.60
C ARG A 135 -27.65 -8.84 -30.95
N GLN A 136 -26.53 -9.39 -31.42
CA GLN A 136 -26.48 -10.15 -32.68
C GLN A 136 -27.31 -11.43 -32.62
N ARG A 137 -27.29 -12.15 -31.49
CA ARG A 137 -28.13 -13.35 -31.30
C ARG A 137 -29.62 -13.04 -31.28
N ILE A 138 -30.02 -11.96 -30.60
CA ILE A 138 -31.42 -11.50 -30.59
C ILE A 138 -31.87 -11.08 -32.01
N GLN A 139 -31.02 -10.39 -32.78
CA GLN A 139 -31.31 -10.03 -34.16
C GLN A 139 -31.42 -11.27 -35.08
N ALA A 140 -30.53 -12.24 -34.94
CA ALA A 140 -30.55 -13.47 -35.73
C ALA A 140 -31.81 -14.33 -35.47
N HIS A 141 -32.25 -14.45 -34.21
CA HIS A 141 -33.49 -15.16 -33.88
C HIS A 141 -34.75 -14.47 -34.42
N ARG A 142 -34.76 -13.13 -34.50
CA ARG A 142 -35.90 -12.37 -35.05
C ARG A 142 -36.07 -12.53 -36.56
N VAL A 143 -34.98 -12.74 -37.30
CA VAL A 143 -35.00 -12.97 -38.75
C VAL A 143 -35.47 -14.40 -39.07
N SER A 144 -35.08 -15.39 -38.26
CA SER A 144 -35.51 -16.78 -38.43
C SER A 144 -37.02 -16.98 -38.22
N SER A 145 -37.63 -16.30 -37.24
CA SER A 145 -39.07 -16.41 -36.97
C SER A 145 -39.95 -15.69 -37.99
N SER A 146 -39.42 -14.71 -38.73
CA SER A 146 -40.16 -14.02 -39.78
C SER A 146 -40.17 -14.79 -41.12
N GLY A 147 -39.20 -15.70 -41.34
CA GLY A 147 -39.14 -16.56 -42.53
C GLY A 147 -40.10 -17.73 -42.50
N GLU A 148 -40.34 -18.32 -41.32
CA GLU A 148 -41.26 -19.47 -41.18
C GLU A 148 -42.74 -19.06 -41.29
N ALA A 149 -43.10 -17.86 -40.83
CA ALA A 149 -44.47 -17.34 -40.95
C ALA A 149 -44.89 -17.03 -42.40
N GLY A 150 -43.94 -16.74 -43.29
CA GLY A 150 -44.20 -16.49 -44.71
C GLY A 150 -44.32 -17.74 -45.58
N SER A 151 -43.76 -18.88 -45.14
CA SER A 151 -43.76 -20.13 -45.89
C SER A 151 -44.96 -21.04 -45.58
N ALA A 152 -45.69 -20.80 -44.49
CA ALA A 152 -46.89 -21.56 -44.11
C ALA A 152 -48.20 -21.03 -44.73
N MET A 153 -48.13 -19.98 -45.57
CA MET A 153 -49.30 -19.34 -46.18
C MET A 153 -49.21 -19.27 -47.72
N ARG A 154 -48.66 -20.31 -48.34
CA ARG A 154 -48.76 -20.59 -49.78
C ARG A 154 -49.12 -22.05 -50.03
#